data_AF-A0A9X5UAZ6-F1
#
_entry.id   AF-A0A9X5UAZ6-F1
#
_cell.length_a   1.000
_cell.length_b   1.000
_cell.length_c   1.000
_cell.angle_alpha   90.00
_cell.angle_beta   90.00
_cell.angle_gamma   90.00
#
_symmetry.space_group_name_H-M   'P 1'
#
loop_
_entity.id
_entity.type
_entity.pdbx_description
1 polymer ?
#
loop_
_entity_poly.entity_id
_entity_poly.type
_entity_poly.pdbx_seq_one_letter_code
_entity_poly.pdbx_strand_id
1 'polypeptide(L)'
;MRLTAELEGTAVARWYRAARFRPDPARRETGGTLQRLNWQTRIRYYETLVEFLDASDGSIDGLARDALAAAAGQRRPSTLYYLVSPRSPGSLAGTLRATAAARLYERRHGERVLDLLVTETKVWSYWPHREGWLEALDDLAVVDRWLAAASLVRVVADWAVYSRPLAIVSGFAPPLAAVEDLLTLAGPGGERPTGPDGDGSGGDARLAEVTCLLTTVARTALGASGIGPGFVLGAVHRRLAALVTRAPAHSEKITTDAVDLLTQLEHLLPGLPAEERHRMSDELAPRLRAVLDQLARPGPPDPPGPEGLPPGPPGDDEQDGPGERADGEGR
;
A
#
# COMPACT_ATOMS: atom_id res chain seq x y z
N MET A 1 0.65 -14.55 10.38
CA MET A 1 0.12 -13.20 10.67
C MET A 1 -0.80 -12.82 9.53
N ARG A 2 -1.98 -12.24 9.78
CA ARG A 2 -2.92 -11.86 8.70
C ARG A 2 -2.37 -10.64 7.97
N LEU A 3 -2.32 -10.66 6.63
CA LEU A 3 -1.76 -9.57 5.81
C LEU A 3 -2.39 -8.20 6.13
N THR A 4 -3.71 -8.18 6.36
CA THR A 4 -4.45 -6.97 6.75
C THR A 4 -4.00 -6.40 8.09
N ALA A 5 -3.57 -7.24 9.05
CA ALA A 5 -2.99 -6.78 10.30
C ALA A 5 -1.61 -6.10 10.11
N GLU A 6 -0.81 -6.56 9.13
CA GLU A 6 0.45 -5.89 8.76
C GLU A 6 0.16 -4.50 8.17
N LEU A 7 -0.82 -4.41 7.26
CA LEU A 7 -1.25 -3.15 6.63
C LEU A 7 -1.87 -2.17 7.65
N GLU A 8 -2.70 -2.67 8.56
CA GLU A 8 -3.21 -1.93 9.72
C GLU A 8 -2.08 -1.36 10.60
N GLY A 9 -0.96 -2.08 10.66
CA GLY A 9 0.23 -1.75 11.43
C GLY A 9 1.15 -0.69 10.79
N THR A 10 0.79 -0.12 9.65
CA THR A 10 1.59 0.95 9.00
C THR A 10 1.56 2.26 9.80
N ALA A 11 2.59 3.09 9.67
CA ALA A 11 2.72 4.36 10.39
C ALA A 11 1.59 5.35 10.01
N VAL A 12 1.26 5.44 8.72
CA VAL A 12 0.14 6.27 8.24
C VAL A 12 -1.18 5.75 8.79
N ALA A 13 -1.41 4.44 8.84
CA ALA A 13 -2.64 3.87 9.39
C ALA A 13 -2.78 4.11 10.90
N ARG A 14 -1.69 3.97 11.66
CA ARG A 14 -1.68 4.33 13.09
C ARG A 14 -1.95 5.82 13.29
N TRP A 15 -1.32 6.69 12.49
CA TRP A 15 -1.55 8.13 12.56
C TRP A 15 -3.02 8.46 12.32
N TYR A 16 -3.62 7.93 11.24
CA TYR A 16 -5.00 8.25 10.88
C TYR A 16 -5.98 7.82 11.97
N ARG A 17 -5.83 6.60 12.50
CA ARG A 17 -6.66 6.09 13.60
C ARG A 17 -6.49 6.94 14.87
N ALA A 18 -5.26 7.32 15.21
CA ALA A 18 -5.00 8.20 16.34
C ALA A 18 -5.65 9.58 16.13
N ALA A 19 -5.53 10.17 14.94
CA ALA A 19 -6.11 11.46 14.62
C ALA A 19 -7.65 11.45 14.64
N ARG A 20 -8.28 10.40 14.09
CA ARG A 20 -9.74 10.25 13.96
C ARG A 20 -10.44 9.79 15.25
N PHE A 21 -9.90 8.79 15.95
CA PHE A 21 -10.69 7.97 16.89
C PHE A 21 -10.23 7.94 18.35
N ARG A 22 -9.10 8.55 18.71
CA ARG A 22 -8.51 8.25 20.03
C ARG A 22 -8.53 9.40 21.03
N PRO A 23 -9.57 9.61 21.85
CA PRO A 23 -9.33 10.05 23.21
C PRO A 23 -8.53 8.93 23.88
N ASP A 24 -7.29 9.19 24.28
CA ASP A 24 -6.59 8.28 25.18
C ASP A 24 -7.39 8.22 26.50
N PRO A 25 -7.98 7.07 26.88
CA PRO A 25 -8.77 6.98 28.11
C PRO A 25 -7.92 7.18 29.37
N ALA A 26 -6.59 7.04 29.29
CA ALA A 26 -5.67 7.35 30.38
C ALA A 26 -5.35 8.86 30.47
N ARG A 27 -5.57 9.63 29.39
CA ARG A 27 -5.50 11.09 29.40
C ARG A 27 -6.89 11.66 29.62
N ARG A 28 -7.25 11.78 30.91
CA ARG A 28 -8.41 12.49 31.48
C ARG A 28 -9.10 13.48 30.53
N GLU A 29 -10.43 13.42 30.51
CA GLU A 29 -11.50 14.33 30.03
C GLU A 29 -11.16 15.54 29.13
N THR A 30 -10.06 16.24 29.35
CA THR A 30 -9.60 17.41 28.59
C THR A 30 -8.86 17.06 27.30
N GLY A 31 -8.07 15.96 27.28
CA GLY A 31 -7.22 15.60 26.14
C GLY A 31 -8.02 15.16 24.90
N GLY A 32 -9.09 14.39 25.12
CA GLY A 32 -9.97 13.91 24.04
C GLY A 32 -10.73 15.02 23.31
N THR A 33 -11.14 16.07 24.04
CA THR A 33 -11.89 17.19 23.45
C THR A 33 -11.01 18.03 22.54
N LEU A 34 -9.80 18.38 22.97
CA LEU A 34 -8.85 19.14 22.14
C LEU A 34 -8.47 18.36 20.87
N GLN A 35 -8.30 17.04 20.97
CA GLN A 35 -7.98 16.20 19.82
C GLN A 35 -9.14 16.13 18.81
N ARG A 36 -10.39 15.97 19.29
CA ARG A 36 -11.58 16.04 18.42
C ARG A 36 -11.68 17.40 17.71
N LEU A 37 -11.44 18.49 18.44
CA LEU A 37 -11.45 19.84 17.86
C LEU A 37 -10.33 20.01 16.80
N ASN A 38 -9.13 19.50 17.09
CA ASN A 38 -8.02 19.52 16.13
C ASN A 38 -8.35 18.70 14.87
N TRP A 39 -8.96 17.52 15.02
CA TRP A 39 -9.39 16.69 13.89
C TRP A 39 -10.47 17.37 13.06
N GLN A 40 -11.51 17.94 13.69
CA GLN A 40 -12.53 18.72 12.99
C GLN A 40 -11.93 19.93 12.26
N THR A 41 -10.96 20.60 12.88
CA THR A 41 -10.27 21.74 12.25
C THR A 41 -9.45 21.28 11.04
N ARG A 42 -8.77 20.12 11.12
CA ARG A 42 -8.08 19.52 9.98
C ARG A 42 -9.03 19.19 8.84
N ILE A 43 -10.16 18.55 9.13
CA ILE A 43 -11.18 18.24 8.12
C ILE A 43 -11.62 19.51 7.39
N ARG A 44 -11.91 20.60 8.11
CA ARG A 44 -12.26 21.88 7.46
C ARG A 44 -11.16 22.38 6.52
N TYR A 45 -9.90 22.32 6.95
CA TYR A 45 -8.78 22.68 6.06
C TYR A 45 -8.66 21.76 4.84
N TYR A 46 -8.90 20.45 5.01
CA TYR A 46 -8.86 19.47 3.93
C TYR A 46 -9.99 19.73 2.92
N GLU A 47 -11.22 19.93 3.39
CA GLU A 47 -12.40 20.25 2.57
C GLU A 47 -12.19 21.57 1.81
N THR A 48 -11.79 22.64 2.50
CA THR A 48 -11.50 23.92 1.85
C THR A 48 -10.36 23.82 0.83
N LEU A 49 -9.34 22.99 1.10
CA LEU A 49 -8.26 22.76 0.13
C LEU A 49 -8.80 22.02 -1.11
N VAL A 50 -9.65 21.02 -0.96
CA VAL A 50 -10.28 20.31 -2.08
C VAL A 50 -11.11 21.28 -2.92
N GLU A 51 -11.98 22.08 -2.30
CA GLU A 51 -12.78 23.10 -2.99
C GLU A 51 -11.91 24.10 -3.76
N PHE A 52 -10.79 24.54 -3.17
CA PHE A 52 -9.85 25.42 -3.85
C PHE A 52 -9.20 24.74 -5.05
N LEU A 53 -8.74 23.49 -4.89
CA LEU A 53 -8.12 22.71 -5.95
C LEU A 53 -9.10 22.40 -7.10
N ASP A 54 -10.38 22.18 -6.80
CA ASP A 54 -11.43 22.05 -7.80
C ASP A 54 -11.56 23.35 -8.62
N ALA A 55 -11.53 24.51 -7.97
CA ALA A 55 -11.63 25.82 -8.63
C ALA A 55 -10.37 26.22 -9.41
N SER A 56 -9.22 25.60 -9.14
CA SER A 56 -7.90 25.94 -9.72
C SER A 56 -7.31 24.84 -10.61
N ASP A 57 -8.12 23.85 -11.01
CA ASP A 57 -7.69 22.69 -11.79
C ASP A 57 -6.47 21.95 -11.19
N GLY A 58 -6.44 21.83 -9.86
CA GLY A 58 -5.40 21.10 -9.12
C GLY A 58 -4.12 21.90 -8.86
N SER A 59 -4.13 23.22 -9.08
CA SER A 59 -2.99 24.08 -8.76
C SER A 59 -3.09 24.72 -7.37
N ILE A 60 -1.97 24.75 -6.63
CA ILE A 60 -1.85 25.54 -5.39
C ILE A 60 -1.08 26.84 -5.59
N ASP A 61 -0.70 27.15 -6.84
CA ASP A 61 0.04 28.36 -7.14
C ASP A 61 -0.82 29.59 -6.87
N GLY A 62 -0.29 30.52 -6.06
CA GLY A 62 -1.03 31.70 -5.61
C GLY A 62 -1.99 31.45 -4.44
N LEU A 63 -2.11 30.22 -3.90
CA LEU A 63 -2.90 29.96 -2.71
C LEU A 63 -2.27 30.64 -1.48
N ALA A 64 -2.85 31.76 -1.07
CA ALA A 64 -2.46 32.43 0.16
C ALA A 64 -2.94 31.65 1.39
N ARG A 65 -2.02 31.40 2.32
CA ARG A 65 -2.31 30.69 3.59
C ARG A 65 -3.42 31.38 4.39
N ASP A 66 -3.43 32.70 4.39
CA ASP A 66 -4.40 33.49 5.13
C ASP A 66 -5.80 33.39 4.53
N ALA A 67 -5.89 33.32 3.19
CA ALA A 67 -7.14 33.07 2.48
C ALA A 67 -7.68 31.66 2.79
N LEU A 68 -6.80 30.65 2.75
CA LEU A 68 -7.17 29.28 3.12
C LEU A 68 -7.66 29.19 4.57
N ALA A 69 -6.97 29.84 5.51
CA ALA A 69 -7.36 29.86 6.92
C ALA A 69 -8.71 30.56 7.12
N ALA A 70 -8.93 31.71 6.46
CA ALA A 70 -10.20 32.42 6.52
C ALA A 70 -11.35 31.57 5.97
N ALA A 71 -11.16 30.92 4.82
CA ALA A 71 -12.15 30.03 4.21
C ALA A 71 -12.44 28.79 5.08
N ALA A 72 -11.44 28.24 5.78
CA ALA A 72 -11.62 27.16 6.77
C ALA A 72 -12.23 27.65 8.12
N GLY A 73 -12.67 28.92 8.20
CA GLY A 73 -13.29 29.52 9.38
C GLY A 73 -12.33 29.81 10.53
N GLN A 74 -11.03 29.91 10.26
CA GLN A 74 -10.00 30.17 11.27
C GLN A 74 -9.61 31.64 11.31
N ARG A 75 -9.64 32.22 12.51
CA ARG A 75 -9.23 33.63 12.74
C ARG A 75 -7.72 33.84 12.61
N ARG A 76 -6.93 32.79 12.83
CA ARG A 76 -5.46 32.86 12.89
C ARG A 76 -4.86 31.88 11.87
N PRO A 77 -4.11 32.38 10.88
CA PRO A 77 -3.42 31.52 9.92
C PRO A 77 -2.38 30.59 10.56
N SER A 78 -1.86 30.96 11.74
CA SER A 78 -0.92 30.14 12.50
C SER A 78 -1.50 28.80 12.99
N THR A 79 -2.84 28.67 13.05
CA THR A 79 -3.50 27.40 13.37
C THR A 79 -3.08 26.29 12.39
N LEU A 80 -2.88 26.62 11.12
CA LEU A 80 -2.45 25.63 10.12
C LEU A 80 -1.08 25.03 10.49
N TYR A 81 -0.09 25.84 10.87
CA TYR A 81 1.21 25.35 11.33
C TYR A 81 1.07 24.48 12.57
N TYR A 82 0.22 24.87 13.50
CA TYR A 82 -0.05 24.08 14.69
C TYR A 82 -0.66 22.71 14.34
N LEU A 83 -1.30 22.51 13.19
CA LEU A 83 -1.93 21.25 12.84
C LEU A 83 -1.03 20.31 12.03
N VAL A 84 -0.31 20.83 11.02
CA VAL A 84 0.39 19.98 10.03
C VAL A 84 1.91 20.03 10.11
N SER A 85 2.48 20.95 10.90
CA SER A 85 3.94 21.06 11.06
C SER A 85 4.54 19.77 11.63
N PRO A 86 5.75 19.36 11.25
CA PRO A 86 6.39 18.17 11.82
C PRO A 86 6.63 18.25 13.34
N ARG A 87 6.68 19.47 13.89
CA ARG A 87 6.80 19.71 15.33
C ARG A 87 5.46 19.66 16.06
N SER A 88 4.34 19.63 15.32
CA SER A 88 3.00 19.56 15.89
C SER A 88 2.71 18.15 16.42
N PRO A 89 2.24 18.02 17.67
CA PRO A 89 1.74 16.77 18.20
C PRO A 89 0.63 16.19 17.32
N GLY A 90 0.81 14.95 16.87
CA GLY A 90 -0.18 14.23 16.07
C GLY A 90 -0.27 14.67 14.61
N SER A 91 0.66 15.48 14.10
CA SER A 91 0.82 15.66 12.64
C SER A 91 1.30 14.36 11.97
N LEU A 92 0.95 14.18 10.71
CA LEU A 92 1.43 13.04 9.93
C LEU A 92 2.95 13.14 9.76
N ALA A 93 3.42 14.33 9.42
CA ALA A 93 4.84 14.65 9.28
C ALA A 93 5.66 14.31 10.53
N GLY A 94 5.18 14.70 11.72
CA GLY A 94 5.84 14.38 12.98
C GLY A 94 5.84 12.89 13.27
N THR A 95 4.76 12.19 12.94
CA THR A 95 4.63 10.74 13.11
C THR A 95 5.63 9.99 12.22
N LEU A 96 5.74 10.38 10.95
CA LEU A 96 6.67 9.75 10.01
C LEU A 96 8.12 9.98 10.45
N ARG A 97 8.49 11.21 10.84
CA ARG A 97 9.84 11.52 11.37
C ARG A 97 10.22 10.69 12.61
N ALA A 98 9.25 10.35 13.44
CA ALA A 98 9.48 9.58 14.67
C ALA A 98 9.54 8.06 14.45
N THR A 99 9.37 7.58 13.21
CA THR A 99 9.30 6.15 12.89
C THR A 99 10.35 5.77 11.85
N ALA A 100 10.54 4.47 11.61
CA ALA A 100 11.37 3.97 10.50
C ALA A 100 10.89 4.46 9.11
N ALA A 101 9.70 5.04 9.02
CA ALA A 101 9.14 5.66 7.83
C ALA A 101 9.61 7.10 7.60
N ALA A 102 10.60 7.62 8.34
CA ALA A 102 11.14 8.97 8.16
C ALA A 102 11.55 9.29 6.71
N ARG A 103 12.00 8.28 5.96
CA ARG A 103 12.37 8.39 4.55
C ARG A 103 11.18 8.75 3.64
N LEU A 104 9.96 8.32 3.98
CA LEU A 104 8.74 8.74 3.27
C LEU A 104 8.54 10.25 3.37
N TYR A 105 8.94 10.83 4.50
CA TYR A 105 8.82 12.24 4.77
C TYR A 105 9.94 13.06 4.08
N GLU A 106 11.19 12.62 4.17
CA GLU A 106 12.35 13.40 3.69
C GLU A 106 12.37 13.57 2.17
N ARG A 107 11.93 12.57 1.40
CA ARG A 107 12.09 12.60 -0.06
C ARG A 107 10.94 13.27 -0.82
N ARG A 108 9.83 13.56 -0.15
CA ARG A 108 8.57 13.92 -0.80
C ARG A 108 8.09 15.34 -0.49
N HIS A 109 8.70 16.02 0.48
CA HIS A 109 8.14 17.27 0.99
C HIS A 109 9.08 18.44 0.86
N GLY A 110 8.58 19.51 0.24
CA GLY A 110 9.04 20.85 0.57
C GLY A 110 8.68 21.16 2.02
N GLU A 111 9.48 21.99 2.69
CA GLU A 111 9.20 22.41 4.06
C GLU A 111 7.99 23.36 4.17
N ARG A 112 7.28 23.60 3.07
CA ARG A 112 6.14 24.51 3.04
C ARG A 112 4.92 23.83 3.64
N VAL A 113 4.23 24.55 4.52
CA VAL A 113 3.05 24.07 5.24
C VAL A 113 1.92 23.59 4.31
N LEU A 114 1.78 24.19 3.12
CA LEU A 114 0.78 23.78 2.13
C LEU A 114 1.11 22.41 1.51
N ASP A 115 2.38 22.10 1.28
CA ASP A 115 2.80 20.79 0.76
C ASP A 115 2.49 19.67 1.79
N LEU A 116 2.67 19.98 3.09
CA LEU A 116 2.27 19.09 4.19
C LEU A 116 0.75 18.91 4.27
N LEU A 117 -0.01 20.00 4.10
CA LEU A 117 -1.47 19.93 4.10
C LEU A 117 -2.00 19.11 2.93
N VAL A 118 -1.48 19.32 1.71
CA VAL A 118 -1.83 18.51 0.52
C VAL A 118 -1.57 17.02 0.80
N THR A 119 -0.45 16.70 1.42
CA THR A 119 -0.09 15.32 1.75
C THR A 119 -1.08 14.68 2.72
N GLU A 120 -1.42 15.36 3.82
CA GLU A 120 -2.42 14.84 4.77
C GLU A 120 -3.81 14.73 4.12
N THR A 121 -4.18 15.70 3.27
CA THR A 121 -5.47 15.70 2.54
C THR A 121 -5.57 14.53 1.56
N LYS A 122 -4.46 14.15 0.89
CA LYS A 122 -4.39 12.94 0.07
C LYS A 122 -4.62 11.67 0.89
N VAL A 123 -4.04 11.57 2.08
CA VAL A 123 -4.29 10.42 2.96
C VAL A 123 -5.74 10.39 3.42
N TRP A 124 -6.30 11.54 3.80
CA TRP A 124 -7.68 11.64 4.26
C TRP A 124 -8.69 11.25 3.16
N SER A 125 -8.58 11.82 1.96
CA SER A 125 -9.46 11.50 0.82
C SER A 125 -9.32 10.06 0.33
N TYR A 126 -8.13 9.48 0.42
CA TYR A 126 -7.87 8.08 0.07
C TYR A 126 -8.42 7.08 1.09
N TRP A 127 -8.62 7.50 2.33
CA TRP A 127 -8.90 6.59 3.44
C TRP A 127 -10.15 5.72 3.23
N PRO A 128 -11.30 6.22 2.75
CA PRO A 128 -12.47 5.37 2.49
C PRO A 128 -12.20 4.27 1.45
N HIS A 129 -11.39 4.56 0.42
CA HIS A 129 -10.99 3.58 -0.58
C HIS A 129 -10.11 2.49 0.04
N ARG A 130 -9.21 2.87 0.95
CA ARG A 130 -8.37 1.94 1.71
C ARG A 130 -9.19 1.06 2.65
N GLU A 131 -10.17 1.62 3.36
CA GLU A 131 -11.06 0.86 4.25
C GLU A 131 -11.81 -0.22 3.47
N GLY A 132 -12.49 0.15 2.36
CA GLY A 132 -13.19 -0.81 1.52
C GLY A 132 -12.27 -1.87 0.89
N TRP A 133 -11.04 -1.50 0.54
CA TRP A 133 -10.03 -2.46 0.07
C TRP A 133 -9.64 -3.47 1.15
N LEU A 134 -9.36 -3.02 2.38
CA LEU A 134 -8.99 -3.91 3.48
C LEU A 134 -10.14 -4.84 3.89
N GLU A 135 -11.37 -4.35 3.90
CA GLU A 135 -12.57 -5.18 4.13
C GLU A 135 -12.68 -6.28 3.06
N ALA A 136 -12.53 -5.91 1.78
CA ALA A 136 -12.53 -6.88 0.69
C ALA A 136 -11.39 -7.91 0.78
N LEU A 137 -10.22 -7.53 1.28
CA LEU A 137 -9.13 -8.49 1.54
C LEU A 137 -9.44 -9.41 2.71
N ASP A 138 -10.11 -8.92 3.75
CA ASP A 138 -10.47 -9.75 4.91
C ASP A 138 -11.52 -10.82 4.54
N ASP A 139 -12.39 -10.57 3.58
CA ASP A 139 -13.38 -11.53 3.10
C ASP A 139 -12.79 -12.67 2.26
N LEU A 140 -11.53 -12.55 1.82
CA LEU A 140 -10.86 -13.57 1.03
C LEU A 140 -10.22 -14.65 1.91
N ALA A 141 -10.52 -15.92 1.62
CA ALA A 141 -9.99 -17.06 2.37
C ALA A 141 -8.46 -17.18 2.31
N VAL A 142 -7.86 -16.83 1.16
CA VAL A 142 -6.42 -16.80 0.94
C VAL A 142 -6.07 -15.51 0.19
N VAL A 143 -5.26 -14.66 0.81
CA VAL A 143 -4.72 -13.46 0.18
C VAL A 143 -3.22 -13.58 0.10
N ASP A 144 -2.72 -13.71 -1.13
CA ASP A 144 -1.29 -13.52 -1.37
C ASP A 144 -0.97 -12.02 -1.55
N ARG A 145 0.31 -11.68 -1.38
CA ARG A 145 0.81 -10.30 -1.48
C ARG A 145 0.67 -9.73 -2.89
N TRP A 146 0.71 -10.58 -3.92
CA TRP A 146 0.58 -10.17 -5.30
C TRP A 146 -0.84 -9.67 -5.62
N LEU A 147 -1.86 -10.44 -5.24
CA LEU A 147 -3.26 -10.09 -5.37
C LEU A 147 -3.58 -8.81 -4.59
N ALA A 148 -3.08 -8.70 -3.36
CA ALA A 148 -3.22 -7.48 -2.57
C ALA A 148 -2.58 -6.26 -3.27
N ALA A 149 -1.41 -6.44 -3.89
CA ALA A 149 -0.72 -5.34 -4.59
C ALA A 149 -1.42 -4.95 -5.90
N ALA A 150 -1.92 -5.93 -6.66
CA ALA A 150 -2.66 -5.70 -7.88
C ALA A 150 -4.01 -5.01 -7.62
N SER A 151 -4.71 -5.41 -6.56
CA SER A 151 -5.94 -4.73 -6.12
C SER A 151 -5.66 -3.31 -5.59
N LEU A 152 -4.58 -3.10 -4.84
CA LEU A 152 -4.15 -1.77 -4.41
C LEU A 152 -3.93 -0.80 -5.58
N VAL A 153 -3.36 -1.28 -6.70
CA VAL A 153 -3.21 -0.46 -7.92
C VAL A 153 -4.55 0.04 -8.44
N ARG A 154 -5.58 -0.82 -8.45
CA ARG A 154 -6.94 -0.43 -8.87
C ARG A 154 -7.54 0.58 -7.91
N VAL A 155 -7.41 0.35 -6.61
CA VAL A 155 -7.92 1.25 -5.56
C VAL A 155 -7.31 2.65 -5.67
N VAL A 156 -6.00 2.74 -5.96
CA VAL A 156 -5.33 4.03 -6.20
C VAL A 156 -5.79 4.69 -7.49
N ALA A 157 -6.02 3.92 -8.56
CA ALA A 157 -6.58 4.45 -9.81
C ALA A 157 -7.99 5.01 -9.59
N ASP A 158 -8.85 4.28 -8.88
CA ASP A 158 -10.22 4.69 -8.55
C ASP A 158 -10.23 5.97 -7.71
N TRP A 159 -9.38 6.04 -6.67
CA TRP A 159 -9.20 7.27 -5.89
C TRP A 159 -8.74 8.44 -6.77
N ALA A 160 -7.79 8.21 -7.68
CA ALA A 160 -7.26 9.27 -8.52
C ALA A 160 -8.34 9.85 -9.45
N VAL A 161 -9.22 9.00 -9.99
CA VAL A 161 -10.38 9.42 -10.80
C VAL A 161 -11.39 10.18 -9.94
N TYR A 162 -11.72 9.67 -8.75
CA TYR A 162 -12.70 10.28 -7.85
C TYR A 162 -12.24 11.63 -7.29
N SER A 163 -10.95 11.76 -6.96
CA SER A 163 -10.33 12.96 -6.36
C SER A 163 -9.39 13.66 -7.35
N ARG A 164 -9.82 13.88 -8.59
CA ARG A 164 -8.97 14.31 -9.72
C ARG A 164 -8.02 15.49 -9.42
N PRO A 165 -8.48 16.67 -9.00
CA PRO A 165 -7.57 17.80 -8.79
C PRO A 165 -6.60 17.56 -7.63
N LEU A 166 -7.02 16.80 -6.62
CA LEU A 166 -6.12 16.35 -5.57
C LEU A 166 -5.10 15.33 -6.08
N ALA A 167 -5.47 14.42 -6.97
CA ALA A 167 -4.50 13.52 -7.60
C ALA A 167 -3.46 14.32 -8.40
N ILE A 168 -3.89 15.31 -9.20
CA ILE A 168 -3.02 16.16 -10.04
C ILE A 168 -2.02 16.97 -9.21
N VAL A 169 -2.45 17.59 -8.11
CA VAL A 169 -1.59 18.48 -7.31
C VAL A 169 -0.30 17.77 -6.88
N SER A 170 0.82 18.50 -6.95
CA SER A 170 2.17 17.96 -6.69
C SER A 170 2.57 16.85 -7.67
N GLY A 171 2.14 16.95 -8.93
CA GLY A 171 2.65 16.13 -10.03
C GLY A 171 2.23 14.66 -9.97
N PHE A 172 0.96 14.38 -9.65
CA PHE A 172 0.43 13.01 -9.55
C PHE A 172 1.00 12.17 -8.40
N ALA A 173 1.61 12.81 -7.39
CA ALA A 173 2.12 12.11 -6.23
C ALA A 173 0.99 11.31 -5.52
N PRO A 174 1.09 9.98 -5.33
CA PRO A 174 0.06 9.17 -4.67
C PRO A 174 -0.19 9.51 -3.19
N PRO A 175 -1.24 8.96 -2.55
CA PRO A 175 -1.41 9.02 -1.10
C PRO A 175 -0.27 8.28 -0.38
N LEU A 176 0.26 8.83 0.71
CA LEU A 176 1.34 8.18 1.46
C LEU A 176 0.92 6.82 2.04
N ALA A 177 -0.35 6.66 2.40
CA ALA A 177 -0.89 5.38 2.86
C ALA A 177 -0.68 4.28 1.81
N ALA A 178 -1.03 4.54 0.55
CA ALA A 178 -0.87 3.58 -0.54
C ALA A 178 0.61 3.24 -0.81
N VAL A 179 1.51 4.21 -0.66
CA VAL A 179 2.96 3.98 -0.78
C VAL A 179 3.46 3.05 0.32
N GLU A 180 3.06 3.29 1.57
CA GLU A 180 3.45 2.47 2.71
C GLU A 180 2.83 1.06 2.66
N ASP A 181 1.57 0.96 2.21
CA ASP A 181 0.89 -0.31 1.98
C ASP A 181 1.64 -1.13 0.91
N LEU A 182 1.99 -0.54 -0.24
CA LEU A 182 2.72 -1.25 -1.29
C LEU A 182 4.15 -1.64 -0.87
N LEU A 183 4.83 -0.82 -0.06
CA LEU A 183 6.12 -1.19 0.53
C LEU A 183 5.99 -2.39 1.46
N THR A 184 4.93 -2.43 2.28
CA THR A 184 4.59 -3.57 3.15
C THR A 184 4.35 -4.84 2.33
N LEU A 185 3.55 -4.73 1.25
CA LEU A 185 3.22 -5.86 0.37
C LEU A 185 4.39 -6.38 -0.42
N ALA A 186 5.30 -5.50 -0.84
CA ALA A 186 6.55 -5.89 -1.48
C ALA A 186 7.43 -6.73 -0.53
N GLY A 187 7.11 -6.76 0.78
CA GLY A 187 7.88 -7.43 1.82
C GLY A 187 9.20 -6.72 2.10
N PRO A 188 10.00 -7.11 3.10
CA PRO A 188 11.42 -6.80 3.09
C PRO A 188 11.97 -7.56 1.88
N GLY A 189 12.25 -6.89 0.77
CA GLY A 189 12.82 -7.54 -0.39
C GLY A 189 14.06 -8.30 0.06
N GLY A 190 14.44 -9.37 -0.64
CA GLY A 190 15.71 -10.04 -0.44
C GLY A 190 16.88 -9.10 -0.77
N GLU A 191 17.05 -8.05 0.02
CA GLU A 191 18.30 -7.37 0.27
C GLU A 191 19.21 -8.50 0.71
N ARG A 192 19.89 -9.11 -0.29
CA ARG A 192 21.12 -9.83 -0.02
C ARG A 192 21.90 -8.86 0.86
N PRO A 193 22.26 -9.24 2.10
CA PRO A 193 22.99 -8.35 2.97
C PRO A 193 24.24 -7.93 2.22
N THR A 194 24.24 -6.72 1.69
CA THR A 194 25.37 -6.14 0.95
C THR A 194 26.37 -5.69 1.98
N GLY A 195 27.06 -6.68 2.57
CA GLY A 195 28.16 -6.47 3.51
C GLY A 195 27.81 -5.66 4.77
N PRO A 196 28.80 -5.51 5.67
CA PRO A 196 28.69 -4.66 6.86
C PRO A 196 28.65 -3.16 6.53
N ASP A 197 28.91 -2.77 5.29
CA ASP A 197 28.95 -1.38 4.82
C ASP A 197 27.71 -0.99 4.00
N GLY A 198 26.60 -1.72 4.16
CA GLY A 198 25.33 -1.43 3.50
C GLY A 198 24.86 -0.01 3.80
N ASP A 199 25.24 0.92 2.92
CA ASP A 199 24.68 2.25 2.88
C ASP A 199 23.15 2.10 2.80
N GLY A 200 22.39 2.98 3.42
CA GLY A 200 20.92 2.88 3.41
C GLY A 200 20.27 2.99 2.01
N SER A 201 21.04 2.91 0.92
CA SER A 201 20.67 3.16 -0.48
C SER A 201 19.61 2.19 -1.02
N GLY A 202 19.59 0.93 -0.55
CA GLY A 202 18.63 -0.09 -1.02
C GLY A 202 17.17 0.28 -0.76
N GLY A 203 16.84 0.63 0.50
CA GLY A 203 15.52 1.12 0.86
C GLY A 203 15.13 2.41 0.13
N ASP A 204 16.13 3.18 -0.30
CA ASP A 204 15.92 4.43 -1.00
C ASP A 204 15.50 4.20 -2.45
N ALA A 205 16.23 3.39 -3.19
CA ALA A 205 15.85 3.02 -4.55
C ALA A 205 14.42 2.45 -4.59
N ARG A 206 14.08 1.58 -3.63
CA ARG A 206 12.77 0.94 -3.58
C ARG A 206 11.62 1.89 -3.30
N LEU A 207 11.79 2.81 -2.35
CA LEU A 207 10.79 3.85 -2.09
C LEU A 207 10.55 4.71 -3.35
N ALA A 208 11.62 5.07 -4.06
CA ALA A 208 11.50 5.83 -5.30
C ALA A 208 10.75 5.03 -6.38
N GLU A 209 11.03 3.73 -6.49
CA GLU A 209 10.36 2.84 -7.45
C GLU A 209 8.87 2.68 -7.16
N VAL A 210 8.49 2.40 -5.91
CA VAL A 210 7.09 2.30 -5.46
C VAL A 210 6.35 3.62 -5.70
N THR A 211 6.96 4.74 -5.33
CA THR A 211 6.37 6.07 -5.56
C THR A 211 6.19 6.33 -7.05
N CYS A 212 7.20 6.04 -7.87
CA CYS A 212 7.13 6.23 -9.32
C CYS A 212 6.06 5.34 -9.97
N LEU A 213 5.91 4.09 -9.53
CA LEU A 213 4.86 3.18 -9.99
C LEU A 213 3.49 3.76 -9.70
N LEU A 214 3.21 4.14 -8.44
CA LEU A 214 1.90 4.66 -8.05
C LEU A 214 1.61 6.06 -8.62
N THR A 215 2.63 6.89 -8.87
CA THR A 215 2.48 8.12 -9.67
C THR A 215 2.08 7.81 -11.10
N THR A 216 2.64 6.75 -11.70
CA THR A 216 2.27 6.29 -13.05
C THR A 216 0.81 5.82 -13.06
N VAL A 217 0.39 5.05 -12.05
CA VAL A 217 -1.01 4.62 -11.88
C VAL A 217 -1.96 5.82 -11.88
N ALA A 218 -1.72 6.81 -11.01
CA ALA A 218 -2.58 8.00 -10.92
C ALA A 218 -2.61 8.81 -12.23
N ARG A 219 -1.45 8.98 -12.88
CA ARG A 219 -1.36 9.68 -14.17
C ARG A 219 -2.10 8.95 -15.29
N THR A 220 -1.92 7.63 -15.40
CA THR A 220 -2.58 6.81 -16.43
C THR A 220 -4.09 6.81 -16.22
N ALA A 221 -4.57 6.68 -14.98
CA ALA A 221 -5.99 6.73 -14.65
C ALA A 221 -6.66 8.05 -15.08
N LEU A 222 -5.93 9.18 -15.01
CA LEU A 222 -6.45 10.49 -15.39
C LEU A 222 -6.24 10.87 -16.85
N GLY A 223 -5.22 10.32 -17.52
CA GLY A 223 -4.91 10.62 -18.92
C GLY A 223 -5.75 9.86 -19.93
N ALA A 224 -6.27 8.68 -19.54
CA ALA A 224 -7.03 7.81 -20.41
C ALA A 224 -8.53 8.10 -20.30
N SER A 225 -9.05 8.99 -21.16
CA SER A 225 -10.50 9.21 -21.25
C SER A 225 -11.18 7.91 -21.72
N GLY A 226 -11.92 7.24 -20.82
CA GLY A 226 -12.71 6.05 -21.16
C GLY A 226 -12.00 4.70 -21.08
N ILE A 227 -10.80 4.62 -20.48
CA ILE A 227 -10.11 3.35 -20.25
C ILE A 227 -10.16 3.00 -18.76
N GLY A 228 -10.81 1.88 -18.42
CA GLY A 228 -11.10 1.49 -17.04
C GLY A 228 -9.88 1.01 -16.23
N PRO A 229 -10.04 0.84 -14.90
CA PRO A 229 -9.01 0.35 -13.98
C PRO A 229 -8.19 -0.87 -14.44
N GLY A 230 -8.76 -1.79 -15.24
CA GLY A 230 -8.04 -2.95 -15.78
C GLY A 230 -6.83 -2.56 -16.64
N PHE A 231 -6.96 -1.52 -17.46
CA PHE A 231 -5.85 -1.04 -18.29
C PHE A 231 -4.70 -0.45 -17.47
N VAL A 232 -5.03 0.26 -16.39
CA VAL A 232 -4.01 0.84 -15.51
C VAL A 232 -3.14 -0.26 -14.90
N LEU A 233 -3.76 -1.36 -14.46
CA LEU A 233 -3.03 -2.52 -13.97
C LEU A 233 -2.15 -3.13 -15.07
N GLY A 234 -2.69 -3.33 -16.28
CA GLY A 234 -1.91 -3.82 -17.43
C GLY A 234 -0.67 -2.96 -17.72
N ALA A 235 -0.82 -1.63 -17.67
CA ALA A 235 0.26 -0.68 -17.91
C ALA A 235 1.40 -0.74 -16.86
N VAL A 236 1.10 -1.12 -15.61
CA VAL A 236 2.10 -1.20 -14.54
C VAL A 236 2.46 -2.63 -14.11
N HIS A 237 1.79 -3.64 -14.67
CA HIS A 237 1.88 -5.05 -14.25
C HIS A 237 3.32 -5.55 -14.15
N ARG A 238 4.14 -5.33 -15.19
CA ARG A 238 5.53 -5.79 -15.22
C ARG A 238 6.38 -5.16 -14.10
N ARG A 239 6.18 -3.87 -13.81
CA ARG A 239 6.90 -3.16 -12.74
C ARG A 239 6.42 -3.61 -11.36
N LEU A 240 5.11 -3.80 -11.21
CA LEU A 240 4.54 -4.34 -9.98
C LEU A 240 5.09 -5.75 -9.69
N ALA A 241 5.18 -6.59 -10.72
CA ALA A 241 5.69 -7.96 -10.64
C ALA A 241 7.17 -8.05 -10.25
N ALA A 242 7.96 -7.02 -10.58
CA ALA A 242 9.35 -6.92 -10.15
C ALA A 242 9.46 -6.51 -8.66
N LEU A 243 8.49 -5.75 -8.14
CA LEU A 243 8.49 -5.22 -6.78
C LEU A 243 8.01 -6.24 -5.73
N VAL A 244 6.99 -7.04 -6.07
CA VAL A 244 6.33 -7.96 -5.15
C VAL A 244 6.72 -9.39 -5.52
N THR A 245 7.32 -10.11 -4.58
CA THR A 245 7.78 -11.49 -4.79
C THR A 245 6.62 -12.34 -5.29
N ARG A 246 6.78 -12.90 -6.49
CA ARG A 246 5.73 -13.64 -7.20
C ARG A 246 5.36 -14.95 -6.50
N ALA A 247 4.08 -15.30 -6.61
CA ALA A 247 3.61 -16.68 -6.53
C ALA A 247 4.27 -17.54 -7.63
N PRO A 248 4.37 -18.88 -7.48
CA PRO A 248 5.10 -19.76 -8.41
C PRO A 248 4.65 -19.59 -9.88
N ALA A 249 5.57 -19.81 -10.82
CA ALA A 249 5.45 -19.49 -12.25
C ALA A 249 4.16 -19.96 -12.97
N HIS A 250 3.50 -21.00 -12.46
CA HIS A 250 2.22 -21.50 -13.02
C HIS A 250 1.04 -20.53 -12.78
N SER A 251 1.11 -19.71 -11.72
CA SER A 251 0.11 -18.68 -11.44
C SER A 251 0.20 -17.50 -12.42
N GLU A 252 1.37 -17.23 -13.02
CA GLU A 252 1.59 -16.08 -13.88
C GLU A 252 0.75 -16.17 -15.16
N LYS A 253 0.79 -17.31 -15.85
CA LYS A 253 0.02 -17.50 -17.08
C LYS A 253 -1.49 -17.38 -16.83
N ILE A 254 -1.99 -18.04 -15.79
CA ILE A 254 -3.42 -18.02 -15.44
C ILE A 254 -3.86 -16.60 -15.06
N THR A 255 -3.04 -15.87 -14.30
CA THR A 255 -3.37 -14.51 -13.88
C THR A 255 -3.32 -13.54 -15.05
N THR A 256 -2.34 -13.65 -15.95
CA THR A 256 -2.27 -12.83 -17.17
C THR A 256 -3.46 -13.10 -18.08
N ASP A 257 -3.77 -14.37 -18.36
CA ASP A 257 -4.91 -14.74 -19.20
C ASP A 257 -6.24 -14.24 -18.59
N ALA A 258 -6.40 -14.35 -17.27
CA ALA A 258 -7.58 -13.85 -16.57
C ALA A 258 -7.69 -12.32 -16.57
N VAL A 259 -6.57 -11.61 -16.38
CA VAL A 259 -6.53 -10.13 -16.43
C VAL A 259 -6.87 -9.63 -17.83
N ASP A 260 -6.35 -10.27 -18.88
CA ASP A 260 -6.64 -9.91 -20.26
C ASP A 260 -8.12 -10.09 -20.58
N LEU A 261 -8.72 -11.23 -20.18
CA LEU A 261 -10.15 -11.49 -20.35
C LEU A 261 -11.02 -10.49 -19.58
N LEU A 262 -10.69 -10.18 -18.33
CA LEU A 262 -11.43 -9.21 -17.53
C LEU A 262 -11.31 -7.80 -18.11
N THR A 263 -10.14 -7.43 -18.64
CA THR A 263 -9.92 -6.12 -19.29
C THR A 263 -10.73 -6.02 -20.58
N GLN A 264 -10.81 -7.10 -21.37
CA GLN A 264 -11.67 -7.16 -22.55
C GLN A 264 -13.15 -7.01 -22.17
N LEU A 265 -13.61 -7.71 -21.13
CA LEU A 265 -14.97 -7.58 -20.63
C LEU A 265 -15.27 -6.14 -20.17
N GLU A 266 -14.37 -5.53 -19.40
CA GLU A 266 -14.52 -4.16 -18.92
C GLU A 266 -14.62 -3.15 -20.08
N HIS A 267 -13.86 -3.35 -21.16
CA HIS A 267 -13.93 -2.50 -22.35
C HIS A 267 -15.24 -2.68 -23.13
N LEU A 268 -15.75 -3.91 -23.23
CA LEU A 268 -16.96 -4.21 -24.00
C LEU A 268 -18.25 -3.87 -23.25
N LEU A 269 -18.26 -4.02 -21.92
CA LEU A 269 -19.46 -3.87 -21.09
C LEU A 269 -20.20 -2.53 -21.28
N PRO A 270 -19.54 -1.35 -21.31
CA PRO A 270 -20.23 -0.07 -21.51
C PRO A 270 -20.98 0.03 -22.85
N GLY A 271 -20.57 -0.74 -23.87
CA GLY A 271 -21.22 -0.76 -25.18
C GLY A 271 -22.46 -1.65 -25.26
N LEU A 272 -22.74 -2.46 -24.23
CA LEU A 272 -23.86 -3.39 -24.22
C LEU A 272 -25.14 -2.77 -23.64
N PRO A 273 -26.33 -3.11 -24.17
CA PRO A 273 -27.61 -2.78 -23.56
C PRO A 273 -27.71 -3.22 -22.09
N ALA A 274 -28.50 -2.51 -21.28
CA ALA A 274 -28.63 -2.82 -19.85
C ALA A 274 -29.11 -4.27 -19.59
N GLU A 275 -30.00 -4.80 -20.42
CA GLU A 275 -30.50 -6.18 -20.32
C GLU A 275 -29.40 -7.21 -20.57
N GLU A 276 -28.54 -6.98 -21.57
CA GLU A 276 -27.41 -7.87 -21.87
C GLU A 276 -26.35 -7.83 -20.76
N ARG A 277 -26.07 -6.64 -20.21
CA ARG A 277 -25.20 -6.51 -19.04
C ARG A 277 -25.74 -7.29 -17.83
N HIS A 278 -27.05 -7.23 -17.59
CA HIS A 278 -27.67 -7.97 -16.48
C HIS A 278 -27.58 -9.48 -16.72
N ARG A 279 -27.90 -9.95 -17.92
CA ARG A 279 -27.78 -11.37 -18.30
C ARG A 279 -26.33 -11.88 -18.16
N MET A 280 -25.35 -11.10 -18.63
CA MET A 280 -23.94 -11.45 -18.47
C MET A 280 -23.52 -11.50 -17.01
N SER A 281 -23.98 -10.55 -16.18
CA SER A 281 -23.75 -10.58 -14.74
C SER A 281 -24.31 -11.86 -14.11
N ASP A 282 -25.56 -12.21 -14.41
CA ASP A 282 -26.22 -13.42 -13.89
C ASP A 282 -25.53 -14.71 -14.31
N GLU A 283 -24.93 -14.75 -15.51
CA GLU A 283 -24.20 -15.91 -16.01
C GLU A 283 -22.76 -16.00 -15.47
N LEU A 284 -22.04 -14.88 -15.43
CA LEU A 284 -20.63 -14.84 -15.04
C LEU A 284 -20.44 -14.90 -13.52
N ALA A 285 -21.31 -14.26 -12.74
CA ALA A 285 -21.21 -14.23 -11.29
C ALA A 285 -21.11 -15.62 -10.64
N PRO A 286 -21.98 -16.61 -10.95
CA PRO A 286 -21.87 -17.94 -10.34
C PRO A 286 -20.63 -18.69 -10.81
N ARG A 287 -20.19 -18.51 -12.06
CA ARG A 287 -18.98 -19.17 -12.59
C ARG A 287 -17.71 -18.62 -11.94
N LEU A 288 -17.60 -17.30 -11.82
CA LEU A 288 -16.50 -16.64 -11.12
C LEU A 288 -16.48 -17.06 -9.65
N ARG A 289 -17.66 -17.10 -8.98
CA ARG A 289 -17.75 -17.59 -7.61
C ARG A 289 -17.27 -19.05 -7.49
N ALA A 290 -17.67 -19.93 -8.40
CA ALA A 290 -17.21 -21.32 -8.40
C ALA A 290 -15.70 -21.46 -8.61
N VAL A 291 -15.09 -20.63 -9.46
CA VAL A 291 -13.63 -20.60 -9.63
C VAL A 291 -12.95 -20.10 -8.35
N LEU A 292 -13.45 -19.02 -7.75
CA LEU A 292 -12.93 -18.50 -6.48
C LEU A 292 -13.05 -19.53 -5.35
N ASP A 293 -14.17 -20.24 -5.26
CA ASP A 293 -14.37 -21.33 -4.30
C ASP A 293 -13.39 -22.49 -4.51
N GLN A 294 -13.08 -22.84 -5.76
CA GLN A 294 -12.07 -23.87 -6.08
C GLN A 294 -10.66 -23.42 -5.69
N LEU A 295 -10.32 -22.16 -5.92
CA LEU A 295 -9.02 -21.58 -5.54
C LEU A 295 -8.88 -21.42 -4.02
N ALA A 296 -9.99 -21.21 -3.29
CA ALA A 296 -10.01 -21.10 -1.84
C ALA A 296 -9.94 -22.45 -1.11
N ARG A 297 -10.15 -23.58 -1.80
CA ARG A 297 -10.02 -24.89 -1.17
C ARG A 297 -8.55 -25.13 -0.81
N PRO A 298 -8.24 -25.50 0.44
CA PRO A 298 -6.89 -25.91 0.78
C PRO A 298 -6.49 -27.06 -0.14
N GLY A 299 -5.25 -26.99 -0.65
CA GLY A 299 -4.69 -28.08 -1.44
C GLY A 299 -4.81 -29.40 -0.69
N PRO A 300 -4.86 -30.55 -1.40
CA PRO A 300 -4.78 -31.83 -0.73
C PRO A 300 -3.59 -31.80 0.24
N PRO A 301 -3.75 -32.29 1.49
CA PRO A 301 -2.65 -32.33 2.43
C PRO A 301 -1.47 -33.01 1.73
N ASP A 302 -0.27 -32.44 1.88
CA ASP A 302 0.92 -33.03 1.30
C ASP A 302 0.94 -34.52 1.69
N PRO A 303 1.19 -35.42 0.72
CA PRO A 303 1.29 -36.84 1.04
C PRO A 303 2.27 -36.97 2.21
N PRO A 304 1.95 -37.79 3.23
CA PRO A 304 2.80 -37.93 4.40
C PRO A 304 4.24 -38.11 3.92
N GLY A 305 5.10 -37.16 4.29
CA GLY A 305 6.53 -37.26 3.97
C GLY A 305 7.04 -38.61 4.47
N PRO A 306 8.10 -39.17 3.86
CA PRO A 306 8.66 -40.47 4.24
C PRO A 306 9.35 -40.39 5.62
N GLU A 307 8.61 -40.03 6.67
CA GLU A 307 9.01 -40.12 8.06
C GLU A 307 8.33 -41.35 8.66
N GLY A 308 9.11 -42.42 8.73
CA GLY A 308 8.66 -43.69 9.29
C GLY A 308 9.42 -44.92 8.79
N LEU A 309 10.60 -44.77 8.17
CA LEU A 309 11.55 -45.86 8.21
C LEU A 309 12.18 -45.85 9.62
N PRO A 310 11.96 -46.90 10.44
CA PRO A 310 12.60 -47.00 11.75
C PRO A 310 14.13 -46.97 11.56
N PRO A 311 14.88 -46.41 12.52
CA PRO A 311 16.32 -46.44 12.48
C PRO A 311 16.78 -47.88 12.30
N GLY A 312 17.55 -48.13 11.24
CA GLY A 312 18.18 -49.43 11.01
C GLY A 312 19.02 -49.81 12.22
N PRO A 313 19.15 -51.12 12.51
CA PRO A 313 19.94 -51.58 13.63
C PRO A 313 21.36 -51.00 13.52
N PRO A 314 21.98 -50.62 14.66
CA PRO A 314 23.35 -50.12 14.67
C PRO A 314 24.24 -51.16 13.99
N GLY A 315 24.92 -50.76 12.93
CA GLY A 315 25.93 -51.58 12.29
C GLY A 315 27.03 -51.83 13.30
N ASP A 316 27.39 -53.10 13.46
CA ASP A 316 28.54 -53.51 14.26
C ASP A 316 29.79 -52.81 13.72
N ASP A 317 30.34 -51.89 14.51
CA ASP A 317 31.66 -51.31 14.31
C ASP A 317 32.69 -52.44 14.42
N GLU A 318 33.11 -52.97 13.27
CA GLU A 318 34.27 -53.83 13.14
C GLU A 318 35.51 -53.10 13.65
N GLN A 319 36.05 -53.64 14.74
CA GLN A 319 37.42 -53.45 15.18
C GLN A 319 38.37 -53.95 14.11
N ASP A 320 39.25 -53.08 13.64
CA ASP A 320 40.59 -53.38 13.11
C ASP A 320 41.31 -52.01 13.07
N GLY A 321 42.50 -51.77 13.60
CA GLY A 321 43.63 -52.56 14.08
C GLY A 321 44.84 -51.58 14.07
N PRO A 322 45.90 -51.82 14.85
CA PRO A 322 46.93 -50.80 15.12
C PRO A 322 48.07 -50.84 14.10
N GLY A 323 48.57 -49.67 13.70
CA GLY A 323 49.82 -49.51 12.97
C GLY A 323 50.02 -48.03 12.62
N GLU A 324 51.18 -47.41 12.71
CA GLU A 324 52.52 -47.85 13.06
C GLU A 324 53.27 -46.52 13.28
N ARG A 325 53.98 -46.37 14.40
CA ARG A 325 54.84 -45.21 14.66
C ARG A 325 56.11 -45.39 13.84
N ALA A 326 56.46 -44.40 13.03
CA ALA A 326 57.82 -44.25 12.52
C ALA A 326 58.32 -42.84 12.88
N ASP A 327 59.26 -42.83 13.80
CA ASP A 327 60.15 -41.73 14.15
C ASP A 327 60.95 -41.27 12.92
N GLY A 328 61.31 -39.99 12.91
CA GLY A 328 62.19 -39.43 11.88
C GLY A 328 62.54 -37.96 12.11
N GLU A 329 63.17 -37.65 13.24
CA GLU A 329 64.02 -36.45 13.35
C GLU A 329 65.31 -36.63 12.54
N GLY A 330 65.80 -35.57 11.88
CA GLY A 330 67.18 -35.57 11.41
C GLY A 330 67.61 -34.49 10.41
N ARG A 331 67.97 -33.32 10.97
CA ARG A 331 68.94 -32.30 10.49
C ARG A 331 68.55 -31.29 9.42
#